data_AF-A0A662EH87-F1
#
_entry.id   AF-A0A662EH87-F1
#
_cell.length_a   1.000
_cell.length_b   1.000
_cell.length_c   1.000
_cell.angle_alpha   90.00
_cell.angle_beta   90.00
_cell.angle_gamma   90.00
#
_symmetry.space_group_name_H-M   'P 1'
#
loop_
_entity.id
_entity.type
_entity.pdbx_description
1 polymer ?
#
loop_
_entity_poly.entity_id
_entity_poly.type
_entity_poly.pdbx_seq_one_letter_code
_entity_poly.pdbx_strand_id
1 'polypeptide(L)' 'FTLPSALAGLPAISIPGGEVEGLPFGLQLIAPRLAEGRLLRAAHVLERALA' A
#
# COMPACT_ATOMS: atom_id res chain seq x y z
N PHE A 1 -4.60 -4.63 -9.45
CA PHE A 1 -4.61 -5.24 -8.09
C PHE A 1 -5.64 -4.64 -7.14
N THR A 2 -6.34 -3.55 -7.48
CA THR A 2 -7.24 -2.82 -6.56
C THR A 2 -8.68 -3.35 -6.51
N LEU A 3 -9.15 -3.99 -7.58
CA LEU A 3 -10.52 -4.51 -7.70
C LEU A 3 -10.90 -5.51 -6.59
N PRO A 4 -10.07 -6.51 -6.24
CA PRO A 4 -10.44 -7.48 -5.21
C PRO A 4 -10.65 -6.85 -3.82
N SER A 5 -9.82 -5.88 -3.42
CA SER A 5 -9.96 -5.22 -2.11
C SER A 5 -11.19 -4.32 -2.04
N ALA A 6 -11.49 -3.60 -3.11
CA ALA A 6 -12.69 -2.77 -3.21
C ALA A 6 -13.98 -3.62 -3.14
N LEU A 7 -14.02 -4.73 -3.89
CA LEU A 7 -15.15 -5.68 -3.86
C LEU A 7 -15.31 -6.37 -2.50
N ALA A 8 -14.20 -6.67 -1.82
CA ALA A 8 -14.21 -7.27 -0.50
C ALA A 8 -14.49 -6.26 0.65
N GLY A 9 -14.61 -4.97 0.35
CA GLY A 9 -14.79 -3.92 1.36
C GLY A 9 -13.60 -3.83 2.34
N LEU A 10 -12.39 -4.15 1.87
CA LEU A 10 -11.18 -4.15 2.68
C LEU A 10 -10.43 -2.83 2.53
N PRO A 11 -9.88 -2.27 3.63
CA PRO A 11 -9.03 -1.09 3.54
C PRO A 11 -7.77 -1.38 2.75
N ALA A 12 -7.43 -0.48 1.83
CA ALA A 12 -6.27 -0.61 0.96
C ALA A 12 -5.65 0.77 0.67
N ILE A 13 -4.34 0.83 0.46
CA ILE A 13 -3.58 2.05 0.16
C ILE A 13 -2.49 1.76 -0.86
N SER A 14 -2.26 2.72 -1.75
CA SER A 14 -1.16 2.70 -2.72
C SER A 14 -0.08 3.69 -2.28
N ILE A 15 1.18 3.28 -2.29
CA ILE A 15 2.34 4.14 -1.95
C ILE A 15 3.42 4.03 -3.04
N PRO A 16 4.27 5.06 -3.22
CA PRO A 16 5.47 4.94 -4.06
C PRO A 16 6.44 3.91 -3.46
N GLY A 17 7.08 3.12 -4.32
CA GLY A 17 8.07 2.10 -3.94
C GLY A 17 9.50 2.43 -4.33
N GLY A 18 9.73 3.53 -5.06
CA GLY A 18 11.02 3.90 -5.63
C GLY A 18 11.13 3.51 -7.10
N GLU A 19 12.35 3.26 -7.57
CA GLU A 19 12.65 2.94 -8.97
C GLU A 19 13.40 1.62 -9.10
N VAL A 20 13.09 0.86 -10.14
CA VAL A 20 13.85 -0.32 -10.58
C VAL A 20 14.19 -0.10 -12.04
N GLU A 21 15.48 -0.16 -12.38
CA GLU A 21 15.98 0.06 -13.75
C GLU A 21 15.54 1.42 -14.36
N GLY A 22 15.40 2.45 -13.52
CA GLY A 22 14.95 3.78 -13.94
C GLY A 22 13.44 3.89 -14.21
N LEU A 23 12.67 2.87 -13.84
CA LEU A 23 11.21 2.89 -13.93
C LEU A 23 10.59 2.95 -12.52
N PRO A 24 9.65 3.88 -12.26
CA PRO A 24 8.99 3.96 -10.98
C PRO A 24 8.09 2.76 -10.75
N PHE A 25 8.09 2.23 -9.53
CA PHE A 25 7.12 1.23 -9.10
C PHE A 25 6.37 1.69 -7.85
N GLY A 26 5.18 1.11 -7.66
CA GLY A 26 4.32 1.37 -6.51
C GLY A 26 3.98 0.09 -5.77
N LEU A 27 3.61 0.22 -4.50
CA LEU A 27 3.15 -0.88 -3.67
C LEU A 27 1.67 -0.71 -3.34
N GLN A 28 0.92 -1.82 -3.43
CA GLN A 28 -0.46 -1.89 -2.95
C GLN A 28 -0.50 -2.67 -1.64
N LEU A 29 -0.92 -2.02 -0.57
CA LEU A 29 -1.13 -2.63 0.74
C LEU A 29 -2.62 -2.83 0.97
N ILE A 30 -2.99 -3.99 1.52
CA ILE A 30 -4.37 -4.33 1.87
C ILE A 30 -4.35 -4.82 3.32
N ALA A 31 -5.25 -4.32 4.15
CA ALA A 31 -5.38 -4.75 5.53
C ALA A 31 -6.73 -5.44 5.79
N PRO A 32 -6.85 -6.20 6.90
CA PRO A 32 -8.14 -6.69 7.36
C PRO A 32 -9.13 -5.55 7.61
N ARG A 33 -10.43 -5.89 7.59
CA ARG A 33 -11.51 -4.94 7.86
C ARG A 33 -11.29 -4.22 9.21
N LEU A 34 -11.49 -2.89 9.22
CA LEU A 34 -11.31 -1.99 10.37
C LEU A 34 -9.87 -1.88 10.90
N ALA A 35 -8.87 -2.19 10.08
CA ALA A 35 -7.45 -2.10 10.45
C ALA A 35 -6.72 -0.92 9.78
N GLU A 36 -7.42 0.17 9.45
CA GLU A 36 -6.89 1.36 8.77
C GLU A 36 -5.71 1.97 9.54
N GLY A 37 -5.79 2.05 10.86
CA GLY A 37 -4.69 2.56 11.69
C GLY A 37 -3.41 1.74 11.57
N ARG A 38 -3.52 0.41 11.43
CA ARG A 38 -2.35 -0.46 11.17
C ARG A 38 -1.85 -0.29 9.74
N LEU A 39 -2.77 -0.19 8.78
CA LEU A 39 -2.45 0.01 7.36
C LEU A 39 -1.66 1.30 7.15
N LEU A 40 -2.12 2.42 7.72
CA LEU A 40 -1.45 3.71 7.63
C LEU A 40 -0.06 3.69 8.27
N ARG A 41 0.11 3.06 9.44
CA ARG A 41 1.43 2.91 10.06
C ARG A 41 2.39 2.09 9.19
N ALA A 42 1.91 0.97 8.64
CA ALA A 42 2.74 0.13 7.75
C ALA A 42 3.12 0.87 6.47
N ALA A 43 2.16 1.57 5.86
CA ALA A 43 2.39 2.38 4.67
C ALA A 43 3.44 3.47 4.92
N HIS A 44 3.34 4.19 6.05
CA HIS A 44 4.30 5.22 6.41
C HIS A 44 5.72 4.68 6.64
N VAL A 45 5.86 3.53 7.30
CA VAL A 45 7.17 2.90 7.51
C VAL A 45 7.77 2.45 6.18
N LEU A 46 6.97 1.85 5.31
CA LEU A 46 7.43 1.38 4.00
C LEU A 46 7.81 2.53 3.07
N GLU A 47 6.99 3.57 2.99
CA GLU A 47 7.27 4.77 2.19
C GLU A 47 8.61 5.40 2.60
N ARG A 48 8.89 5.49 3.91
CA ARG A 48 10.17 6.00 4.42
C ARG A 48 11.37 5.10 4.19
N ALA A 49 11.16 3.79 4.05
CA ALA A 49 12.23 2.83 3.84
C ALA A 49 12.58 2.65 2.35
N LEU A 50 11.66 3.05 1.47
CA LEU A 50 11.76 2.88 0.02
C LEU A 50 12.01 4.20 -0.74
N ALA A 51 11.88 5.33 -0.05
CA ALA A 51 12.41 6.62 -0.47
C ALA A 51 13.94 6.63 -0.39
#